data_AF-A0A2V8IED4-F1
#
_entry.id   AF-A0A2V8IED4-F1
#
_cell.length_a   1.000
_cell.length_b   1.000
_cell.length_c   1.000
_cell.angle_alpha   90.00
_cell.angle_beta   90.00
_cell.angle_gamma   90.00
#
_symmetry.space_group_name_H-M   'P 1'
#
loop_
_entity.id
_entity.type
_entity.pdbx_description
1 polymer ?
#
loop_
_entity_poly.entity_id
_entity_poly.type
_entity_poly.pdbx_seq_one_letter_code
_entity_poly.pdbx_strand_id
1 'polypeptide(L)'
;HTLGFTSLVVLGGDKSDDTPRCVEHAYELRRLIRENVPGMTLGGWASPHGGRRQVEFILHPEYSADYYMAQIVSHYQASAIDEFLNEAARLSVKIPGIFGVFYYRSASTNTLDMLSRFFPLPIADLKRDFEAKVAPEEICARSIHALLKRGVKNVYISNLPMATATERLARIEKRVKELLVVS
;
A
#
# COMPACT_ATOMS: atom_id res chain seq x y z
N HIS A 1 16.20 20.01 -10.62
CA HIS A 1 16.63 19.01 -9.62
C HIS A 1 17.15 19.66 -8.34
N THR A 2 16.43 20.62 -7.75
CA THR A 2 17.00 21.54 -6.74
C THR A 2 16.85 21.04 -5.28
N LEU A 3 16.12 19.95 -5.05
CA LEU A 3 15.83 19.40 -3.71
C LEU A 3 16.37 17.97 -3.47
N GLY A 4 17.09 17.39 -4.44
CA GLY A 4 17.74 16.08 -4.29
C GLY A 4 16.82 14.85 -4.31
N PHE A 5 15.50 15.00 -4.51
CA PHE A 5 14.60 13.85 -4.68
C PHE A 5 14.95 13.07 -5.96
N THR A 6 15.08 11.74 -5.82
CA THR A 6 15.44 10.81 -6.91
C THR A 6 14.31 9.86 -7.29
N SER A 7 13.20 9.89 -6.54
CA SER A 7 12.03 9.07 -6.80
C SER A 7 10.74 9.82 -6.45
N LEU A 8 9.68 9.59 -7.24
CA LEU A 8 8.34 10.14 -7.02
C LEU A 8 7.29 9.06 -7.23
N VAL A 9 6.27 9.01 -6.37
CA VAL A 9 5.08 8.18 -6.59
C VAL A 9 3.99 9.09 -7.15
N VAL A 10 3.53 8.78 -8.35
CA VAL A 10 2.60 9.65 -9.09
C VAL A 10 1.22 9.02 -9.07
N LEU A 11 0.29 9.71 -8.39
CA LEU A 11 -1.09 9.27 -8.18
C LEU A 11 -2.04 10.08 -9.06
N GLY A 12 -3.24 9.55 -9.29
CA GLY A 12 -4.30 10.31 -9.93
C GLY A 12 -4.87 11.41 -9.03
N GLY A 13 -4.68 11.29 -7.70
CA GLY A 13 -5.40 12.09 -6.71
C GLY A 13 -6.87 11.70 -6.59
N ASP A 14 -7.52 12.11 -5.51
CA ASP A 14 -8.96 11.98 -5.36
C ASP A 14 -9.67 13.04 -6.24
N LYS A 15 -10.86 12.74 -6.75
CA LYS A 15 -11.65 13.75 -7.46
C LYS A 15 -12.23 14.70 -6.41
N SER A 16 -11.90 15.99 -6.52
CA SER A 16 -12.50 17.08 -5.74
C SER A 16 -13.06 18.12 -6.70
N ASP A 17 -14.20 18.72 -6.34
CA ASP A 17 -14.82 19.77 -7.17
C ASP A 17 -14.03 21.09 -7.15
N ASP A 18 -13.12 21.26 -6.18
CA ASP A 18 -12.45 22.55 -5.91
C ASP A 18 -11.18 22.81 -6.73
N THR A 19 -10.60 21.80 -7.40
CA THR A 19 -9.38 21.99 -8.21
C THR A 19 -9.35 21.00 -9.38
N PRO A 20 -9.28 21.49 -10.63
CA PRO A 20 -9.23 20.62 -11.79
C PRO A 20 -7.91 19.84 -11.81
N ARG A 21 -7.96 18.61 -12.35
CA ARG A 21 -6.76 17.81 -12.53
C ARG A 21 -5.86 18.44 -13.59
N CYS A 22 -4.56 18.40 -13.37
CA CYS A 22 -3.60 18.85 -14.39
C CYS A 22 -3.54 17.90 -15.60
N VAL A 23 -3.90 16.63 -15.42
CA VAL A 23 -4.10 15.59 -16.45
C VAL A 23 -5.18 14.62 -15.98
N GLU A 24 -5.84 13.88 -16.87
CA GLU A 24 -6.96 13.00 -16.44
C GLU A 24 -6.44 11.75 -15.70
N HIS A 25 -5.28 11.23 -16.13
CA HIS A 25 -4.73 9.98 -15.60
C HIS A 25 -3.28 10.11 -15.14
N ALA A 26 -2.94 9.39 -14.07
CA ALA A 26 -1.60 9.44 -13.47
C ALA A 26 -0.47 9.00 -14.41
N TYR A 27 -0.76 8.13 -15.38
CA TYR A 27 0.24 7.68 -16.35
C TYR A 27 0.65 8.81 -17.31
N GLU A 28 -0.27 9.73 -17.63
CA GLU A 28 0.01 10.92 -18.44
C GLU A 28 1.01 11.83 -17.71
N LEU A 29 0.81 12.04 -16.41
CA LEU A 29 1.73 12.84 -15.60
C LEU A 29 3.10 12.16 -15.49
N ARG A 30 3.15 10.82 -15.33
CA ARG A 30 4.42 10.09 -15.33
C ARG A 30 5.16 10.24 -16.66
N ARG A 31 4.46 10.18 -17.79
CA ARG A 31 5.06 10.40 -19.12
C ARG A 31 5.65 11.80 -19.23
N LEU A 32 4.90 12.84 -18.84
CA LEU A 32 5.37 14.23 -18.85
C LEU A 32 6.60 14.42 -17.93
N ILE A 33 6.59 13.83 -16.74
CA ILE A 33 7.76 13.88 -15.83
C ILE A 33 8.96 13.19 -16.47
N ARG A 34 8.77 12.04 -17.12
CA ARG A 34 9.86 11.30 -17.77
C ARG A 34 10.52 12.11 -18.90
N GLU A 35 9.71 12.81 -19.69
CA GLU A 35 10.17 13.66 -20.79
C GLU A 35 10.96 14.88 -20.28
N ASN A 36 10.55 15.47 -19.16
CA ASN A 36 11.13 16.71 -18.64
C ASN A 36 12.22 16.50 -17.58
N VAL A 37 12.23 15.33 -16.93
CA VAL A 37 13.14 14.98 -15.83
C VAL A 37 13.70 13.56 -16.05
N PRO A 38 14.57 13.37 -17.06
CA PRO A 38 15.15 12.06 -17.34
C PRO A 38 15.91 11.50 -16.13
N GLY A 39 15.80 10.19 -15.91
CA GLY A 39 16.48 9.50 -14.80
C GLY A 39 15.78 9.56 -13.44
N MET A 40 14.67 10.30 -13.30
CA MET A 40 13.81 10.21 -12.11
C MET A 40 13.15 8.83 -12.04
N THR A 41 13.20 8.16 -10.87
CA THR A 41 12.46 6.91 -10.65
C THR A 41 10.99 7.24 -10.38
N LEU A 42 10.05 6.62 -11.09
CA LEU A 42 8.62 6.90 -10.95
C LEU A 42 7.86 5.68 -10.46
N GLY A 43 7.12 5.84 -9.36
CA GLY A 43 6.17 4.86 -8.83
C GLY A 43 4.76 5.10 -9.37
N GLY A 44 4.07 4.03 -9.71
CA GLY A 44 2.63 4.03 -9.94
C GLY A 44 1.85 3.55 -8.71
N TRP A 45 0.53 3.59 -8.81
CA TRP A 45 -0.38 3.03 -7.81
C TRP A 45 -1.12 1.82 -8.36
N ALA A 46 -1.39 0.85 -7.51
CA ALA A 46 -2.23 -0.30 -7.81
C ALA A 46 -3.08 -0.65 -6.60
N SER A 47 -4.31 -1.12 -6.81
CA SER A 47 -5.15 -1.61 -5.71
C SER A 47 -5.29 -3.13 -5.77
N PRO A 48 -4.83 -3.90 -4.76
CA PRO A 48 -5.11 -5.33 -4.70
C PRO A 48 -6.61 -5.65 -4.72
N HIS A 49 -7.46 -4.74 -4.24
CA HIS A 49 -8.92 -4.90 -4.22
C HIS A 49 -9.59 -4.73 -5.59
N GLY A 50 -8.90 -4.17 -6.59
CA GLY A 50 -9.42 -4.07 -7.95
C GLY A 50 -9.13 -5.30 -8.81
N GLY A 51 -8.55 -6.36 -8.23
CA GLY A 51 -8.31 -7.66 -8.86
C GLY A 51 -7.46 -7.56 -10.13
N ARG A 52 -7.78 -8.43 -11.10
CA ARG A 52 -7.07 -8.53 -12.39
C ARG A 52 -6.93 -7.20 -13.14
N ARG A 53 -7.96 -6.34 -13.14
CA ARG A 53 -7.94 -5.08 -13.89
C ARG A 53 -6.81 -4.15 -13.43
N GLN A 54 -6.45 -4.19 -12.16
CA GLN A 54 -5.35 -3.39 -11.61
C GLN A 54 -3.99 -3.89 -12.09
N VAL A 55 -3.84 -5.21 -12.25
CA VAL A 55 -2.66 -5.82 -12.87
C VAL A 55 -2.56 -5.44 -14.36
N GLU A 56 -3.69 -5.41 -15.07
CA GLU A 56 -3.73 -4.97 -16.47
C GLU A 56 -3.31 -3.51 -16.64
N PHE A 57 -3.68 -2.62 -15.72
CA PHE A 57 -3.18 -1.23 -15.73
C PHE A 57 -1.67 -1.14 -15.54
N ILE A 58 -1.08 -1.96 -14.66
CA ILE A 58 0.37 -2.00 -14.44
C ILE A 58 1.10 -2.43 -15.73
N LEU A 59 0.51 -3.36 -16.48
CA LEU A 59 1.08 -3.89 -17.72
C LEU A 59 0.81 -3.02 -18.95
N HIS A 60 0.00 -1.98 -18.81
CA HIS A 60 -0.29 -1.09 -19.92
C HIS A 60 1.01 -0.48 -20.46
N PRO A 61 1.26 -0.45 -21.78
CA PRO A 61 2.51 0.06 -22.35
C PRO A 61 2.84 1.49 -21.90
N GLU A 62 1.82 2.29 -21.64
CA GLU A 62 1.97 3.69 -21.19
C GLU A 62 2.03 3.85 -19.68
N TYR A 63 1.99 2.77 -18.88
CA TYR A 63 1.97 2.87 -17.41
C TYR A 63 3.13 3.72 -16.86
N SER A 64 4.29 3.72 -17.55
CA SER A 64 5.41 4.66 -17.37
C SER A 64 6.00 4.70 -15.94
N ALA A 65 5.90 3.61 -15.19
CA ALA A 65 6.44 3.49 -13.83
C ALA A 65 7.52 2.41 -13.74
N ASP A 66 8.50 2.65 -12.87
CA ASP A 66 9.61 1.74 -12.56
C ASP A 66 9.27 0.78 -11.42
N TYR A 67 8.24 1.11 -10.63
CA TYR A 67 7.69 0.29 -9.53
C TYR A 67 6.22 0.66 -9.30
N TYR A 68 5.48 -0.14 -8.53
CA TYR A 68 4.16 0.23 -8.04
C TYR A 68 4.08 0.17 -6.51
N MET A 69 3.36 1.13 -5.94
CA MET A 69 2.86 1.04 -4.57
C MET A 69 1.45 0.45 -4.61
N ALA A 70 1.27 -0.65 -3.88
CA ALA A 70 -0.03 -1.27 -3.72
C ALA A 70 -0.79 -0.61 -2.56
N GLN A 71 -2.08 -0.37 -2.74
CA GLN A 71 -2.99 0.13 -1.72
C GLN A 71 -2.91 -0.69 -0.43
N ILE A 72 -3.29 -0.04 0.67
CA ILE A 72 -3.37 -0.64 2.00
C ILE A 72 -4.19 -1.93 1.97
N VAL A 73 -3.60 -2.98 2.54
CA VAL A 73 -4.25 -4.26 2.83
C VAL A 73 -3.93 -4.69 4.27
N SER A 74 -4.59 -5.75 4.73
CA SER A 74 -4.37 -6.38 6.03
C SER A 74 -4.47 -7.89 5.94
N HIS A 75 -4.07 -8.60 6.99
CA HIS A 75 -4.16 -10.06 7.06
C HIS A 75 -5.59 -10.63 6.91
N TYR A 76 -6.63 -9.82 7.14
CA TYR A 76 -8.03 -10.21 6.90
C TYR A 76 -8.42 -10.23 5.42
N GLN A 77 -7.60 -9.67 4.54
CA GLN A 77 -7.90 -9.50 3.12
C GLN A 77 -7.10 -10.47 2.25
N ALA A 78 -6.80 -11.66 2.80
CA ALA A 78 -6.03 -12.72 2.14
C ALA A 78 -6.47 -12.96 0.69
N SER A 79 -7.78 -13.12 0.45
CA SER A 79 -8.33 -13.37 -0.90
C SER A 79 -7.93 -12.31 -1.92
N ALA A 80 -8.08 -11.02 -1.59
CA ALA A 80 -7.72 -9.93 -2.51
C ALA A 80 -6.20 -9.86 -2.75
N ILE A 81 -5.40 -10.15 -1.73
CA ILE A 81 -3.94 -10.21 -1.86
C ILE A 81 -3.56 -11.38 -2.79
N ASP A 82 -4.13 -12.56 -2.54
CA ASP A 82 -3.83 -13.78 -3.28
C ASP A 82 -4.26 -13.66 -4.75
N GLU A 83 -5.45 -13.12 -5.03
CA GLU A 83 -5.92 -12.86 -6.39
C GLU A 83 -4.96 -11.91 -7.13
N PHE A 84 -4.61 -10.77 -6.51
CA PHE A 84 -3.72 -9.79 -7.14
C PHE A 84 -2.32 -10.38 -7.42
N LEU A 85 -1.73 -11.09 -6.46
CA LEU A 85 -0.40 -11.69 -6.62
C LEU A 85 -0.39 -12.81 -7.66
N ASN A 86 -1.41 -13.67 -7.65
CA ASN A 86 -1.54 -14.74 -8.64
C ASN A 86 -1.69 -14.18 -10.05
N GLU A 87 -2.50 -13.14 -10.23
CA GLU A 87 -2.66 -12.47 -11.53
C GLU A 87 -1.38 -11.74 -11.97
N ALA A 88 -0.70 -11.06 -11.05
CA ALA A 88 0.59 -10.42 -11.34
C ALA A 88 1.66 -11.43 -11.77
N ALA A 89 1.70 -12.60 -11.12
CA ALA A 89 2.58 -13.69 -11.49
C ALA A 89 2.18 -14.30 -12.85
N ARG A 90 0.89 -14.61 -13.03
CA ARG A 90 0.33 -15.19 -14.27
C ARG A 90 0.58 -14.31 -15.49
N LEU A 91 0.43 -13.00 -15.34
CA LEU A 91 0.67 -12.01 -16.39
C LEU A 91 2.11 -11.47 -16.41
N SER A 92 3.01 -12.06 -15.61
CA SER A 92 4.45 -11.77 -15.62
C SER A 92 4.81 -10.30 -15.39
N VAL A 93 4.16 -9.62 -14.45
CA VAL A 93 4.55 -8.26 -14.01
C VAL A 93 6.01 -8.25 -13.59
N LYS A 94 6.81 -7.37 -14.19
CA LYS A 94 8.27 -7.30 -13.98
C LYS A 94 8.71 -6.22 -13.01
N ILE A 95 7.95 -5.12 -12.92
CA ILE A 95 8.31 -4.03 -12.03
C ILE A 95 8.04 -4.41 -10.56
N PRO A 96 8.89 -3.98 -9.61
CA PRO A 96 8.72 -4.30 -8.19
C PRO A 96 7.46 -3.67 -7.60
N GLY A 97 6.82 -4.42 -6.70
CA GLY A 97 5.70 -3.96 -5.88
C GLY A 97 6.12 -3.64 -4.45
N ILE A 98 5.52 -2.58 -3.87
CA ILE A 98 5.64 -2.19 -2.47
C ILE A 98 4.24 -2.14 -1.87
N PHE A 99 3.90 -3.02 -0.93
CA PHE A 99 2.53 -3.14 -0.43
C PHE A 99 2.28 -2.29 0.81
N GLY A 100 1.10 -1.68 0.90
CA GLY A 100 0.71 -0.87 2.04
C GLY A 100 0.12 -1.68 3.18
N VAL A 101 0.54 -1.36 4.40
CA VAL A 101 -0.14 -1.78 5.65
C VAL A 101 -0.44 -0.54 6.47
N PHE A 102 -1.60 -0.50 7.12
CA PHE A 102 -1.98 0.63 7.98
C PHE A 102 -1.82 0.26 9.45
N TYR A 103 -1.22 1.17 10.23
CA TYR A 103 -1.12 1.06 11.68
C TYR A 103 -2.40 1.60 12.34
N TYR A 104 -3.32 0.71 12.68
CA TYR A 104 -4.56 1.04 13.40
C TYR A 104 -4.25 1.26 14.88
N ARG A 105 -4.59 2.44 15.40
CA ARG A 105 -4.24 2.82 16.79
C ARG A 105 -5.32 2.43 17.81
N SER A 106 -6.55 2.27 17.37
CA SER A 106 -7.71 1.96 18.22
C SER A 106 -8.92 1.51 17.39
N ALA A 107 -9.96 1.02 18.07
CA ALA A 107 -11.28 0.71 17.52
C ALA A 107 -12.21 1.94 17.39
N SER A 108 -11.66 3.16 17.24
CA SER A 108 -12.47 4.37 17.08
C SER A 108 -13.39 4.23 15.86
N THR A 109 -14.70 4.04 16.10
CA THR A 109 -15.70 3.89 15.03
C THR A 109 -15.65 5.08 14.07
N ASN A 110 -15.62 6.31 14.59
CA ASN A 110 -15.55 7.52 13.76
C ASN A 110 -14.33 7.52 12.83
N THR A 111 -13.18 7.05 13.32
CA THR A 111 -11.95 6.99 12.53
C THR A 111 -12.03 5.89 11.47
N LEU A 112 -12.51 4.70 11.84
CA LEU A 112 -12.64 3.57 10.93
C LEU A 112 -13.67 3.85 9.82
N ASP A 113 -14.80 4.48 10.17
CA ASP A 113 -15.84 4.86 9.21
C ASP A 113 -15.39 5.99 8.27
N MET A 114 -14.51 6.88 8.73
CA MET A 114 -13.90 7.89 7.87
C MET A 114 -12.92 7.23 6.90
N LEU A 115 -12.04 6.36 7.38
CA LEU A 115 -11.03 5.70 6.55
C LEU A 115 -11.64 4.75 5.50
N SER A 116 -12.80 4.13 5.80
CA SER A 116 -13.47 3.19 4.88
C SER A 116 -13.96 3.84 3.58
N ARG A 117 -14.03 5.18 3.55
CA ARG A 117 -14.34 5.97 2.34
C ARG A 117 -13.20 5.94 1.31
N PHE A 118 -11.97 5.65 1.73
CA PHE A 118 -10.80 5.69 0.87
C PHE A 118 -10.32 4.30 0.42
N PHE A 119 -10.54 3.27 1.24
CA PHE A 119 -10.16 1.90 0.92
C PHE A 119 -10.98 0.87 1.71
N PRO A 120 -11.13 -0.37 1.21
CA PRO A 120 -11.82 -1.43 1.93
C PRO A 120 -11.16 -1.71 3.28
N LEU A 121 -11.96 -1.67 4.36
CA LEU A 121 -11.52 -1.91 5.73
C LEU A 121 -12.25 -3.09 6.37
N PRO A 122 -11.53 -4.01 7.05
CA PRO A 122 -12.14 -5.07 7.84
C PRO A 122 -12.57 -4.54 9.22
N ILE A 123 -13.55 -3.62 9.25
CA ILE A 123 -13.95 -2.89 10.47
C ILE A 123 -14.37 -3.85 11.59
N ALA A 124 -15.18 -4.86 11.27
CA ALA A 124 -15.71 -5.80 12.26
C ALA A 124 -14.58 -6.62 12.91
N ASP A 125 -13.62 -7.08 12.11
CA ASP A 125 -12.45 -7.81 12.61
C ASP A 125 -11.55 -6.92 13.47
N LEU A 126 -11.27 -5.70 13.03
CA LEU A 126 -10.47 -4.74 13.80
C LEU A 126 -11.11 -4.43 15.15
N LYS A 127 -12.43 -4.25 15.20
CA LYS A 127 -13.16 -4.04 16.47
C LYS A 127 -12.99 -5.23 17.41
N ARG A 128 -13.15 -6.47 16.90
CA ARG A 128 -12.94 -7.69 17.69
C ARG A 128 -11.52 -7.78 18.24
N ASP A 129 -10.51 -7.48 17.44
CA ASP A 129 -9.11 -7.50 17.89
C ASP A 129 -8.87 -6.52 19.04
N PHE A 130 -9.37 -5.29 18.94
CA PHE A 130 -9.23 -4.29 20.00
C PHE A 130 -10.06 -4.62 21.24
N GLU A 131 -11.26 -5.18 21.09
CA GLU A 131 -12.07 -5.71 22.21
C GLU A 131 -11.33 -6.83 22.95
N ALA A 132 -10.63 -7.69 22.20
CA ALA A 132 -9.74 -8.72 22.72
C ALA A 132 -8.39 -8.18 23.23
N LYS A 133 -8.21 -6.85 23.28
CA LYS A 133 -6.98 -6.16 23.72
C LYS A 133 -5.72 -6.55 22.94
N VAL A 134 -5.88 -6.94 21.67
CA VAL A 134 -4.74 -7.14 20.76
C VAL A 134 -4.04 -5.79 20.56
N ALA A 135 -2.73 -5.78 20.72
CA ALA A 135 -1.95 -4.55 20.57
C ALA A 135 -1.94 -4.06 19.11
N PRO A 136 -2.00 -2.74 18.85
CA PRO A 136 -1.81 -2.17 17.51
C PRO A 136 -0.63 -2.74 16.73
N GLU A 137 0.53 -2.90 17.37
CA GLU A 137 1.73 -3.47 16.77
C GLU A 137 1.55 -4.93 16.35
N GLU A 138 0.78 -5.72 17.11
CA GLU A 138 0.48 -7.10 16.77
C GLU A 138 -0.40 -7.19 15.51
N ILE A 139 -1.45 -6.37 15.42
CA ILE A 139 -2.34 -6.31 14.24
C ILE A 139 -1.54 -5.91 12.99
N CYS A 140 -0.66 -4.92 13.13
CA CYS A 140 0.21 -4.46 12.05
C CYS A 140 1.22 -5.56 11.65
N ALA A 141 1.89 -6.18 12.63
CA ALA A 141 2.85 -7.25 12.39
C ALA A 141 2.21 -8.48 11.72
N ARG A 142 0.99 -8.89 12.11
CA ARG A 142 0.24 -9.95 11.44
C ARG A 142 -0.04 -9.63 9.97
N SER A 143 -0.37 -8.37 9.67
CA SER A 143 -0.62 -7.90 8.31
C SER A 143 0.64 -7.92 7.45
N ILE A 144 1.79 -7.48 7.99
CA ILE A 144 3.08 -7.57 7.31
C ILE A 144 3.47 -9.02 7.10
N HIS A 145 3.38 -9.84 8.15
CA HIS A 145 3.69 -11.27 8.10
C HIS A 145 2.86 -11.99 7.04
N ALA A 146 1.56 -11.68 6.94
CA ALA A 146 0.68 -12.24 5.90
C ALA A 146 1.15 -11.91 4.48
N LEU A 147 1.70 -10.72 4.24
CA LEU A 147 2.29 -10.33 2.96
C LEU A 147 3.62 -11.08 2.71
N LEU A 148 4.50 -11.13 3.71
CA LEU A 148 5.80 -11.81 3.60
C LEU A 148 5.64 -13.31 3.30
N LYS A 149 4.67 -13.98 3.94
CA LYS A 149 4.34 -15.39 3.66
C LYS A 149 3.90 -15.64 2.21
N ARG A 150 3.41 -14.61 1.53
CA ARG A 150 3.00 -14.66 0.11
C ARG A 150 4.13 -14.24 -0.84
N GLY A 151 5.35 -14.05 -0.33
CA GLY A 151 6.51 -13.67 -1.12
C GLY A 151 6.62 -12.18 -1.44
N VAL A 152 5.77 -11.32 -0.85
CA VAL A 152 5.94 -9.87 -0.93
C VAL A 152 7.24 -9.49 -0.22
N LYS A 153 8.09 -8.70 -0.88
CA LYS A 153 9.42 -8.34 -0.37
C LYS A 153 9.45 -6.96 0.29
N ASN A 154 8.65 -6.02 -0.23
CA ASN A 154 8.67 -4.63 0.20
C ASN A 154 7.30 -4.24 0.74
N VAL A 155 7.29 -3.65 1.93
CA VAL A 155 6.09 -3.17 2.61
C VAL A 155 6.33 -1.77 3.12
N TYR A 156 5.34 -0.88 2.98
CA TYR A 156 5.34 0.42 3.64
C TYR A 156 4.24 0.46 4.71
N ILE A 157 4.48 1.20 5.79
CA ILE A 157 3.52 1.34 6.90
C ILE A 157 2.99 2.76 6.93
N SER A 158 1.67 2.90 6.82
CA SER A 158 0.96 4.16 6.99
C SER A 158 0.56 4.38 8.45
N ASN A 159 0.45 5.66 8.84
CA ASN A 159 -0.14 6.11 10.10
C ASN A 159 0.65 5.77 11.39
N LEU A 160 1.96 5.54 11.28
CA LEU A 160 2.83 5.55 12.46
C LEU A 160 2.83 6.95 13.11
N PRO A 161 2.67 7.08 14.45
CA PRO A 161 2.73 8.37 15.10
C PRO A 161 4.14 8.94 15.04
N MET A 162 4.32 10.13 14.43
CA MET A 162 5.64 10.72 14.18
C MET A 162 6.55 10.72 15.41
N ALA A 163 6.04 11.14 16.58
CA ALA A 163 6.82 11.22 17.82
C ALA A 163 7.36 9.86 18.33
N THR A 164 6.73 8.75 17.94
CA THR A 164 7.12 7.39 18.41
C THR A 164 7.36 6.43 17.24
N ALA A 165 7.49 6.95 16.01
CA ALA A 165 7.49 6.13 14.80
C ALA A 165 8.63 5.10 14.81
N THR A 166 9.84 5.53 15.18
CA THR A 166 11.02 4.65 15.28
C THR A 166 10.82 3.52 16.30
N GLU A 167 10.32 3.85 17.48
CA GLU A 167 10.09 2.86 18.54
C GLU A 167 9.01 1.85 18.15
N ARG A 168 7.88 2.34 17.62
CA ARG A 168 6.76 1.50 17.19
C ARG A 168 7.17 0.62 16.00
N LEU A 169 7.92 1.16 15.04
CA LEU A 169 8.46 0.38 13.93
C LEU A 169 9.37 -0.75 14.43
N ALA A 170 10.31 -0.47 15.35
CA ALA A 170 11.18 -1.50 15.91
C ALA A 170 10.41 -2.61 16.62
N ARG A 171 9.33 -2.28 17.35
CA ARG A 171 8.46 -3.28 17.99
C ARG A 171 7.73 -4.14 16.96
N ILE A 172 7.20 -3.51 15.90
CA ILE A 172 6.53 -4.22 14.79
C ILE A 172 7.52 -5.15 14.09
N GLU A 173 8.71 -4.68 13.72
CA GLU A 173 9.74 -5.48 13.06
C GLU A 173 10.18 -6.67 13.91
N LYS A 174 10.41 -6.46 15.22
CA LYS A 174 10.71 -7.54 16.15
C LYS A 174 9.59 -8.58 16.12
N ARG A 175 8.34 -8.14 16.19
CA ARG A 175 7.20 -9.03 16.20
C ARG A 175 7.01 -9.80 14.87
N VAL A 176 7.25 -9.14 13.74
CA VAL A 176 7.26 -9.80 12.42
C VAL A 176 8.32 -10.91 12.38
N LYS A 177 9.53 -10.65 12.90
CA LYS A 177 10.59 -11.68 12.96
C LYS A 177 10.18 -12.87 13.83
N GLU A 178 9.57 -12.63 14.99
CA GLU A 178 9.06 -13.70 15.86
C GLU A 178 7.99 -14.55 15.14
N LEU A 179 7.06 -13.91 14.43
CA LEU A 179 6.02 -14.61 13.68
C LEU A 179 6.60 -15.51 12.58
N LEU A 180 7.62 -15.03 11.86
CA LEU A 180 8.28 -15.82 10.80
C LEU A 180 8.99 -17.07 11.32
N VAL A 181 9.55 -17.02 12.53
CA VAL A 181 10.25 -18.16 13.15
C VAL A 181 9.29 -19.28 13.57
N VAL A 182 8.06 -18.94 13.95
CA VAL A 182 7.07 -19.88 14.48
C VAL A 182 6.22 -20.53 13.38
N SER A 183 6.44 -20.15 12.12
CA SER A 183 5.47 -20.35 11.03
C SER A 183 5.85 -21.35 9.96
#